data_AF-A0A7S1SDH9-F1
#
_entry.id   AF-A0A7S1SDH9-F1
#
_cell.length_a   1.000
_cell.length_b   1.000
_cell.length_c   1.000
_cell.angle_alpha   90.00
_cell.angle_beta   90.00
_cell.angle_gamma   90.00
#
_symmetry.space_group_name_H-M   'P 1'
#
loop_
_entity.id
_entity.type
_entity.pdbx_description
1 polymer ?
#
loop_
_entity_poly.entity_id
_entity_poly.type
_entity_poly.pdbx_seq_one_letter_code
_entity_poly.pdbx_strand_id
1 'polypeptide(L)'
;KQLLPPGTKVRVELDAGPTDRYGRELIYLYRSQDNLFVNAELVKQGVARRMKVAPNVRYDDVFVRLEKEAATSGKGLWKACPVGAKSSAPAGTKAGAPASAASPALADAGPGDSKSCKDFASYDEAKAWFDKYFPLYGDVAKLDGDGDGKPCEKLLKKVKAK
;
A
#
# COMPACT_ATOMS: atom_id res chain seq x y z
N LYS A 1 21.15 -8.74 11.45
CA LYS A 1 21.98 -7.55 11.74
C LYS A 1 21.06 -6.33 11.73
N GLN A 2 21.02 -5.53 12.78
CA GLN A 2 20.08 -4.42 12.92
C GLN A 2 20.53 -3.23 12.05
N LEU A 3 19.59 -2.61 11.33
CA LEU A 3 19.88 -1.49 10.41
C LEU A 3 20.18 -0.18 11.15
N LEU A 4 19.43 0.10 12.21
CA LEU A 4 19.59 1.27 13.08
C LEU A 4 19.59 0.84 14.56
N PRO A 5 20.74 0.38 15.10
CA PRO A 5 20.89 0.20 16.54
C PRO A 5 20.60 1.51 17.32
N PRO A 6 20.15 1.44 18.58
CA PRO A 6 19.98 2.63 19.42
C PRO A 6 21.25 3.50 19.45
N GLY A 7 21.08 4.82 19.38
CA GLY A 7 22.20 5.79 19.29
C GLY A 7 22.75 6.02 17.89
N THR A 8 22.24 5.33 16.85
CA THR A 8 22.64 5.59 15.47
C THR A 8 22.24 7.00 15.04
N LYS A 9 23.20 7.80 14.57
CA LYS A 9 22.93 9.11 13.96
C LYS A 9 22.23 8.94 12.62
N VAL A 10 21.17 9.70 12.41
CA VAL A 10 20.38 9.70 11.17
C VAL A 10 20.22 11.12 10.63
N ARG A 11 20.15 11.22 9.31
CA ARG A 11 19.69 12.40 8.59
C ARG A 11 18.25 12.14 8.15
N VAL A 12 17.40 13.13 8.39
CA VAL A 12 16.01 13.16 7.95
C VAL A 12 15.93 13.95 6.65
N GLU A 13 15.12 13.47 5.73
CA GLU A 13 14.75 14.20 4.51
C GLU A 13 13.22 14.22 4.37
N LEU A 14 12.70 15.41 4.13
CA LEU A 14 11.27 15.66 3.91
C LEU A 14 10.96 15.72 2.41
N ASP A 15 9.70 15.45 2.08
CA ASP A 15 9.15 15.66 0.75
C ASP A 15 8.07 16.77 0.78
N ALA A 16 7.25 16.86 -0.27
CA ALA A 16 6.28 17.94 -0.46
C ALA A 16 5.27 18.12 0.70
N GLY A 17 4.88 17.03 1.39
CA GLY A 17 3.96 17.04 2.53
C GLY A 17 4.63 16.43 3.78
N PRO A 18 5.13 17.24 4.72
CA PRO A 18 5.93 16.73 5.85
C PRO A 18 5.12 15.94 6.88
N THR A 19 3.80 16.03 6.87
CA THR A 19 2.91 15.37 7.83
C THR A 19 1.69 14.78 7.15
N ASP A 20 1.14 13.72 7.73
CA ASP A 20 -0.17 13.19 7.33
C ASP A 20 -1.32 13.75 8.19
N ARG A 21 -2.55 13.32 7.84
CA ARG A 21 -3.80 13.66 8.56
C ARG A 21 -3.84 13.21 10.03
N TYR A 22 -2.94 12.32 10.44
CA TYR A 22 -2.84 11.82 11.81
C TYR A 22 -1.75 12.58 12.60
N GLY A 23 -1.13 13.60 12.00
CA GLY A 23 -0.05 14.36 12.61
C GLY A 23 1.28 13.61 12.65
N ARG A 24 1.43 12.50 11.92
CA ARG A 24 2.70 11.78 11.83
C ARG A 24 3.60 12.46 10.81
N GLU A 25 4.87 12.60 11.15
CA GLU A 25 5.88 13.09 10.21
C GLU A 25 6.19 12.03 9.15
N LEU A 26 6.13 12.44 7.89
CA LEU A 26 6.47 11.60 6.74
C LEU A 26 7.91 11.90 6.33
N ILE A 27 8.81 11.01 6.70
CA ILE A 27 10.25 11.20 6.56
C ILE A 27 10.94 10.07 5.78
N TYR A 28 11.97 10.46 5.04
CA TYR A 28 12.98 9.56 4.51
C TYR A 28 14.20 9.58 5.43
N LEU A 29 14.68 8.39 5.82
CA LEU A 29 15.78 8.26 6.77
C LEU A 29 17.05 7.81 6.08
N TYR A 30 18.14 8.52 6.35
CA TYR A 30 19.49 8.17 5.94
C TYR A 30 20.35 7.93 7.15
N ARG A 31 21.09 6.82 7.15
CA ARG A 31 22.07 6.55 8.21
C ARG A 31 23.30 7.43 7.99
N SER A 32 23.66 8.25 8.97
CA SER A 32 24.66 9.32 8.76
C SER A 32 26.08 8.78 8.52
N GLN A 33 26.41 7.58 9.00
CA GLN A 33 27.76 7.02 8.90
C GLN A 33 28.15 6.64 7.47
N ASP A 34 27.19 6.24 6.65
CA ASP A 34 27.42 5.67 5.31
C ASP A 34 26.40 6.14 4.26
N ASN A 35 25.54 7.10 4.61
CA ASN A 35 24.46 7.59 3.77
C ASN A 35 23.50 6.49 3.27
N LEU A 36 23.38 5.38 4.02
CA LEU A 36 22.45 4.31 3.67
C LEU A 36 21.01 4.84 3.73
N PHE A 37 20.30 4.77 2.60
CA PHE A 37 18.88 5.08 2.56
C PHE A 37 18.06 3.94 3.19
N VAL A 38 17.62 4.14 4.42
CA VAL A 38 17.04 3.09 5.27
C VAL A 38 15.74 2.57 4.69
N ASN A 39 14.83 3.46 4.24
CA ASN A 39 13.54 3.05 3.66
C ASN A 39 13.75 2.13 2.45
N ALA A 40 14.69 2.47 1.56
CA ALA A 40 15.01 1.67 0.39
C ALA A 40 15.59 0.30 0.78
N GLU A 41 16.49 0.27 1.77
CA GLU A 41 17.11 -0.97 2.23
C GLU A 41 16.08 -1.94 2.83
N LEU A 42 15.08 -1.44 3.56
CA LEU A 42 13.98 -2.25 4.08
C LEU A 42 13.16 -2.91 2.96
N VAL A 43 12.84 -2.15 1.90
CA VAL A 43 12.10 -2.67 0.74
C VAL A 43 12.97 -3.69 -0.02
N LYS A 44 14.25 -3.40 -0.23
CA LYS A 44 15.21 -4.29 -0.91
C LYS A 44 15.40 -5.62 -0.19
N GLN A 45 15.40 -5.62 1.14
CA GLN A 45 15.45 -6.84 1.95
C GLN A 45 14.11 -7.59 1.99
N GLY A 46 13.06 -7.02 1.41
CA GLY A 46 11.72 -7.58 1.39
C GLY A 46 11.03 -7.54 2.75
N VAL A 47 11.48 -6.73 3.70
CA VAL A 47 10.89 -6.61 5.04
C VAL A 47 9.88 -5.46 5.15
N ALA A 48 9.73 -4.68 4.08
CA ALA A 48 8.73 -3.63 3.95
C ALA A 48 8.07 -3.70 2.56
N ARG A 49 6.82 -3.23 2.48
CA ARG A 49 6.09 -3.02 1.23
C ARG A 49 6.08 -1.55 0.87
N ARG A 50 6.06 -1.27 -0.43
CA ARG A 50 5.91 0.07 -0.96
C ARG A 50 4.48 0.57 -0.69
N MET A 51 4.36 1.82 -0.26
CA MET A 51 3.11 2.56 -0.23
C MET A 51 3.29 3.91 -0.93
N LYS A 52 2.36 4.27 -1.81
CA LYS A 52 2.34 5.56 -2.48
C LYS A 52 1.41 6.50 -1.73
N VAL A 53 1.95 7.61 -1.22
CA VAL A 53 1.18 8.61 -0.46
C VAL A 53 1.45 9.97 -1.11
N ALA A 54 0.50 10.49 -1.88
CA ALA A 54 0.65 11.81 -2.48
C ALA A 54 0.57 12.93 -1.42
N PRO A 55 1.30 14.04 -1.57
CA PRO A 55 2.21 14.38 -2.68
C PRO A 55 3.63 13.78 -2.57
N ASN A 56 3.92 12.97 -1.55
CA ASN A 56 5.26 12.42 -1.26
C ASN A 56 5.61 11.21 -2.12
N VAL A 57 5.97 11.48 -3.37
CA VAL A 57 6.25 10.44 -4.38
C VAL A 57 7.67 10.51 -4.94
N ARG A 58 8.58 11.31 -4.35
CA ARG A 58 9.95 11.51 -4.87
C ARG A 58 10.71 10.20 -5.15
N TYR A 59 10.56 9.21 -4.27
CA TYR A 59 11.27 7.91 -4.37
C TYR A 59 10.37 6.75 -4.77
N ASP A 60 9.17 7.04 -5.26
CA ASP A 60 8.20 6.05 -5.72
C ASP A 60 8.88 5.03 -6.67
N ASP A 61 9.50 5.48 -7.76
CA ASP A 61 10.09 4.59 -8.77
C ASP A 61 11.18 3.68 -8.19
N VAL A 62 11.96 4.21 -7.24
CA VAL A 62 12.98 3.43 -6.53
C VAL A 62 12.33 2.29 -5.75
N PHE A 63 11.24 2.56 -5.03
CA PHE A 63 10.53 1.55 -4.27
C PHE A 63 9.81 0.52 -5.17
N VAL A 64 9.27 0.91 -6.34
CA VAL A 64 8.73 -0.08 -7.31
C VAL A 64 9.79 -1.12 -7.64
N ARG A 65 10.97 -0.64 -8.05
CA ARG A 65 12.06 -1.50 -8.52
C ARG A 65 12.55 -2.43 -7.43
N LEU A 66 12.75 -1.91 -6.21
CA LEU A 66 13.26 -2.69 -5.08
C LEU A 66 12.24 -3.71 -4.56
N GLU A 67 10.96 -3.37 -4.53
CA GLU A 67 9.91 -4.30 -4.13
C GLU A 67 9.81 -5.45 -5.14
N LYS A 68 9.86 -5.14 -6.44
CA LYS A 68 9.89 -6.16 -7.50
C LYS A 68 11.10 -7.07 -7.37
N GLU A 69 12.30 -6.52 -7.16
CA GLU A 69 13.53 -7.31 -6.96
C GLU A 69 13.42 -8.22 -5.75
N ALA A 70 12.90 -7.71 -4.63
CA ALA A 70 12.70 -8.48 -3.42
C ALA A 70 11.69 -9.61 -3.63
N ALA A 71 10.61 -9.36 -4.37
CA ALA A 71 9.60 -10.35 -4.71
C ALA A 71 10.15 -11.45 -5.63
N THR A 72 10.82 -11.08 -6.73
CA THR A 72 11.40 -12.06 -7.67
C THR A 72 12.51 -12.90 -7.03
N SER A 73 13.20 -12.33 -6.03
CA SER A 73 14.26 -13.01 -5.28
C SER A 73 13.73 -13.78 -4.06
N GLY A 74 12.42 -13.77 -3.80
CA GLY A 74 11.82 -14.41 -2.63
C GLY A 74 12.42 -13.92 -1.30
N LYS A 75 12.69 -12.62 -1.15
CA LYS A 75 13.29 -12.05 0.07
C LYS A 75 12.21 -11.70 1.10
N GLY A 76 12.54 -11.80 2.39
CA GLY A 76 11.68 -11.35 3.49
C GLY A 76 10.23 -11.85 3.42
N LEU A 77 9.28 -10.91 3.38
CA LEU A 77 7.83 -11.12 3.24
C LEU A 77 7.47 -11.95 2.00
N TRP A 78 8.34 -11.99 0.99
CA TRP A 78 8.13 -12.68 -0.28
C TRP A 78 8.66 -14.12 -0.30
N LYS A 79 9.16 -14.63 0.85
CA LYS A 79 9.60 -16.03 0.99
C LYS A 79 8.47 -17.06 0.88
N ALA A 80 7.22 -16.65 1.06
CA ALA A 80 6.07 -17.55 1.07
C ALA A 80 5.23 -17.49 -0.22
N CYS A 81 5.02 -18.69 -0.78
CA CYS A 81 4.24 -19.10 -1.95
C CYS A 81 4.84 -18.87 -3.35
N PRO A 82 5.56 -19.86 -3.92
CA PRO A 82 5.80 -19.92 -5.35
C PRO A 82 4.48 -20.17 -6.09
N VAL A 83 3.87 -19.11 -6.63
CA VAL A 83 2.80 -19.22 -7.64
C VAL A 83 3.42 -19.63 -8.98
N GLY A 84 3.87 -20.89 -9.05
CA GLY A 84 4.64 -21.39 -10.19
C GLY A 84 5.11 -22.85 -10.09
N ALA A 85 5.10 -23.44 -8.90
CA ALA A 85 4.80 -24.88 -8.86
C ALA A 85 3.29 -24.98 -9.07
N LYS A 86 2.87 -25.39 -10.27
CA LYS A 86 1.49 -25.81 -10.58
C LYS A 86 1.01 -26.65 -9.40
N SER A 87 0.16 -26.07 -8.55
CA SER A 87 0.12 -26.51 -7.14
C SER A 87 -0.38 -27.96 -7.06
N SER A 88 0.41 -28.89 -6.52
CA SER A 88 -0.19 -30.08 -5.91
C SER A 88 -0.46 -29.76 -4.44
N ALA A 89 -1.40 -28.83 -4.20
CA ALA A 89 -1.94 -28.62 -2.86
C ALA A 89 -2.91 -29.77 -2.55
N PRO A 90 -2.83 -30.44 -1.39
CA PRO A 90 -4.01 -31.02 -0.80
C PRO A 90 -4.78 -29.91 -0.08
N ALA A 91 -6.08 -29.91 -0.31
CA ALA A 91 -7.04 -29.02 0.31
C ALA A 91 -7.06 -29.20 1.85
N GLY A 92 -7.25 -28.08 2.55
CA GLY A 92 -7.77 -28.05 3.91
C GLY A 92 -6.71 -28.12 5.01
N THR A 93 -6.62 -27.07 5.81
CA THR A 93 -7.19 -27.05 7.17
C THR A 93 -7.04 -25.64 7.75
N LYS A 94 -8.11 -25.12 8.37
CA LYS A 94 -8.10 -23.88 9.16
C LYS A 94 -7.15 -24.03 10.36
N ALA A 95 -6.22 -23.09 10.54
CA ALA A 95 -5.61 -22.75 11.83
C ALA A 95 -5.07 -21.31 11.67
N GLY A 96 -5.74 -20.28 12.16
CA GLY A 96 -5.80 -19.97 13.58
C GLY A 96 -4.60 -19.08 13.94
N ALA A 97 -4.58 -17.83 13.46
CA ALA A 97 -3.59 -16.84 13.88
C ALA A 97 -4.15 -16.05 15.08
N PRO A 98 -3.42 -15.91 16.20
CA PRO A 98 -3.90 -15.17 17.36
C PRO A 98 -3.80 -13.66 17.12
N ALA A 99 -4.82 -12.92 17.56
CA ALA A 99 -4.74 -11.51 17.94
C ALA A 99 -3.65 -11.35 19.02
N SER A 100 -2.99 -10.22 19.30
CA SER A 100 -3.30 -8.79 19.25
C SER A 100 -1.97 -8.06 19.53
N ALA A 101 -1.75 -6.80 19.12
CA ALA A 101 -1.96 -5.69 20.04
C ALA A 101 -2.31 -4.39 19.31
N ALA A 102 -3.36 -3.75 19.81
CA ALA A 102 -4.18 -2.71 19.22
C ALA A 102 -3.80 -1.28 19.63
N SER A 103 -4.30 -0.29 18.86
CA SER A 103 -5.11 0.83 19.38
C SER A 103 -5.63 1.73 18.25
N PRO A 104 -6.79 2.40 18.41
CA PRO A 104 -8.07 1.88 18.86
C PRO A 104 -9.09 1.89 17.70
N ALA A 105 -10.08 1.00 17.78
CA ALA A 105 -11.22 1.00 16.87
C ALA A 105 -12.21 2.13 17.22
N LEU A 106 -12.97 2.53 16.19
CA LEU A 106 -14.25 3.26 16.18
C LEU A 106 -14.20 4.76 15.85
N ALA A 107 -14.25 5.04 14.54
CA ALA A 107 -15.47 5.58 13.95
C ALA A 107 -15.59 5.07 12.51
N ASP A 108 -16.61 4.24 12.29
CA ASP A 108 -17.00 3.58 11.06
C ASP A 108 -16.01 2.57 10.47
N ALA A 109 -16.40 1.29 10.53
CA ALA A 109 -15.83 0.27 9.67
C ALA A 109 -15.98 0.76 8.22
N GLY A 110 -14.91 1.34 7.68
CA GLY A 110 -14.86 1.77 6.30
C GLY A 110 -15.33 0.61 5.42
N PRO A 111 -15.97 0.90 4.29
CA PRO A 111 -16.74 -0.10 3.56
C PRO A 111 -15.87 -1.22 2.94
N GLY A 112 -14.54 -1.18 3.10
CA GLY A 112 -13.66 -2.26 2.69
C GLY A 112 -13.79 -2.54 1.20
N ASP A 113 -13.69 -3.81 0.84
CA ASP A 113 -13.94 -4.37 -0.48
C ASP A 113 -15.42 -4.74 -0.71
N SER A 114 -16.35 -4.23 0.11
CA SER A 114 -17.79 -4.57 0.00
C SER A 114 -18.49 -4.02 -1.24
N LYS A 115 -17.84 -3.12 -1.98
CA LYS A 115 -18.40 -2.50 -3.19
C LYS A 115 -17.46 -2.70 -4.37
N SER A 116 -18.05 -2.96 -5.53
CA SER A 116 -17.38 -3.10 -6.81
C SER A 116 -18.08 -2.25 -7.87
N CYS A 117 -17.44 -2.01 -9.02
CA CYS A 117 -18.05 -1.28 -10.14
C CYS A 117 -19.36 -1.89 -10.68
N LYS A 118 -19.72 -3.11 -10.28
CA LYS A 118 -20.98 -3.76 -10.65
C LYS A 118 -22.14 -3.41 -9.69
N ASP A 119 -21.82 -2.88 -8.51
CA ASP A 119 -22.80 -2.57 -7.46
C ASP A 119 -23.35 -1.14 -7.55
N PHE A 120 -22.80 -0.33 -8.45
CA PHE A 120 -23.23 1.05 -8.70
C PHE A 120 -24.09 1.12 -9.95
N ALA A 121 -25.20 1.86 -9.89
CA ALA A 121 -26.08 2.03 -11.04
C ALA A 121 -25.49 3.00 -12.08
N SER A 122 -24.64 3.93 -11.64
CA SER A 122 -24.02 4.95 -12.49
C SER A 122 -22.59 5.31 -12.06
N TYR A 123 -21.86 5.99 -12.96
CA TYR A 123 -20.54 6.51 -12.65
C TYR A 123 -20.59 7.55 -11.52
N ASP A 124 -21.61 8.41 -11.47
CA ASP A 124 -21.74 9.44 -10.44
C ASP A 124 -21.91 8.84 -9.04
N GLU A 125 -22.66 7.73 -8.90
CA GLU A 125 -22.77 7.00 -7.64
C GLU A 125 -21.44 6.35 -7.21
N ALA A 126 -20.75 5.72 -8.16
CA ALA A 126 -19.42 5.14 -7.92
C ALA A 126 -18.40 6.22 -7.51
N LYS A 127 -18.46 7.39 -8.16
CA LYS A 127 -17.60 8.54 -7.86
C LYS A 127 -17.91 9.17 -6.51
N ALA A 128 -19.17 9.35 -6.14
CA ALA A 128 -19.54 9.87 -4.84
C ALA A 128 -19.09 8.95 -3.69
N TRP A 129 -19.23 7.63 -3.90
CA TRP A 129 -18.72 6.64 -2.94
C TRP A 129 -17.19 6.68 -2.86
N PHE A 130 -16.50 6.71 -4.00
CA PHE A 130 -15.05 6.80 -4.05
C PHE A 130 -14.55 8.09 -3.39
N ASP A 131 -15.07 9.26 -3.74
CA ASP A 131 -14.65 10.55 -3.18
C ASP A 131 -14.90 10.64 -1.66
N LYS A 132 -15.90 9.93 -1.13
CA LYS A 132 -16.19 9.86 0.31
C LYS A 132 -15.15 9.03 1.08
N TYR A 133 -14.70 7.91 0.52
CA TYR A 133 -13.83 6.96 1.22
C TYR A 133 -12.36 7.05 0.81
N PHE A 134 -12.05 7.52 -0.40
CA PHE A 134 -10.70 7.63 -0.93
C PHE A 134 -9.79 8.54 -0.09
N PRO A 135 -10.23 9.70 0.45
CA PRO A 135 -9.41 10.52 1.35
C PRO A 135 -9.16 9.87 2.73
N LEU A 136 -9.98 8.88 3.10
CA LEU A 136 -9.94 8.22 4.41
C LEU A 136 -9.19 6.87 4.35
N TYR A 137 -9.39 6.11 3.28
CA TYR A 137 -8.99 4.70 3.15
C TYR A 137 -8.27 4.39 1.81
N GLY A 138 -8.13 5.36 0.91
CA GLY A 138 -7.65 5.14 -0.45
C GLY A 138 -8.65 4.32 -1.29
N ASP A 139 -8.17 3.72 -2.39
CA ASP A 139 -9.00 2.83 -3.22
C ASP A 139 -9.15 1.43 -2.60
N VAL A 140 -9.78 1.37 -1.44
CA VAL A 140 -9.99 0.13 -0.67
C VAL A 140 -10.86 -0.89 -1.41
N ALA A 141 -11.76 -0.42 -2.28
CA ALA A 141 -12.67 -1.23 -3.09
C ALA A 141 -12.12 -1.56 -4.50
N LYS A 142 -10.91 -1.11 -4.85
CA LYS A 142 -10.30 -1.32 -6.18
C LYS A 142 -11.21 -0.85 -7.33
N LEU A 143 -11.84 0.32 -7.15
CA LEU A 143 -12.72 0.93 -8.15
C LEU A 143 -11.91 1.67 -9.23
N ASP A 144 -10.71 2.14 -8.92
CA ASP A 144 -9.81 2.88 -9.80
C ASP A 144 -8.61 1.98 -10.19
N GLY A 145 -8.78 1.24 -11.28
CA GLY A 145 -7.84 0.21 -11.70
C GLY A 145 -6.54 0.74 -12.31
N ASP A 146 -6.57 1.93 -12.88
CA ASP A 146 -5.44 2.62 -13.52
C ASP A 146 -4.83 3.71 -12.63
N GLY A 147 -5.47 4.04 -11.50
CA GLY A 147 -4.93 4.93 -10.47
C GLY A 147 -4.94 6.40 -10.90
N ASP A 148 -5.84 6.76 -11.82
CA ASP A 148 -5.95 8.10 -12.41
C ASP A 148 -6.95 9.00 -11.65
N GLY A 149 -7.53 8.49 -10.56
CA GLY A 149 -8.55 9.14 -9.74
C GLY A 149 -9.97 9.00 -10.29
N LYS A 150 -10.20 8.19 -11.34
CA LYS A 150 -11.52 7.97 -11.94
C LYS A 150 -12.02 6.55 -11.67
N PRO A 151 -12.85 6.36 -10.64
CA PRO A 151 -13.39 5.03 -10.34
C PRO A 151 -14.33 4.55 -11.45
N CYS A 152 -14.22 3.28 -11.83
CA CYS A 152 -15.19 2.62 -12.71
C CYS A 152 -15.39 3.32 -14.06
N GLU A 153 -14.31 3.72 -14.75
CA GLU A 153 -14.36 4.33 -16.09
C GLU A 153 -15.20 3.57 -17.14
N LYS A 154 -15.36 2.26 -16.94
CA LYS A 154 -16.25 1.42 -17.76
C LYS A 154 -17.71 1.88 -17.72
N LEU A 155 -18.16 2.50 -16.63
CA LEU A 155 -19.49 3.11 -16.51
C LEU A 155 -19.59 4.43 -17.31
N LEU A 156 -18.54 5.26 -17.34
CA LEU A 156 -18.48 6.44 -18.23
C LEU A 156 -18.63 6.07 -19.70
N LYS A 157 -17.93 4.99 -20.11
CA LYS A 157 -17.97 4.49 -21.49
C LYS A 157 -19.35 3.95 -21.88
N LYS A 158 -20.12 3.40 -20.93
CA LYS A 158 -21.50 2.94 -21.15
C LYS A 158 -22.49 4.08 -21.37
N VAL A 159 -22.33 5.20 -20.66
CA VAL A 159 -23.21 6.38 -20.81
C VAL A 159 -22.96 7.07 -22.16
N LYS A 160 -21.71 7.11 -22.63
CA LYS A 160 -21.34 7.73 -23.92
C LYS A 160 -21.65 6.87 -25.16
N ALA A 161 -22.05 5.61 -24.97
CA ALA A 161 -22.36 4.67 -26.04
C ALA A 161 -23.87 4.52 -26.32
N LYS A 162 -24.70 5.41 -25.75
CA LYS A 162 -26.15 5.45 -25.92
C LYS A 162 -26.54 6.81 -26.49
#